data_AF-A0A016V6A8-F1
#
_entry.id   AF-A0A016V6A8-F1
#
_cell.length_a   1.000
_cell.length_b   1.000
_cell.length_c   1.000
_cell.angle_alpha   90.00
_cell.angle_beta   90.00
_cell.angle_gamma   90.00
#
_symmetry.space_group_name_H-M   'P 1'
#
loop_
_entity.id
_entity.type
_entity.pdbx_description
1 polymer ?
#
loop_
_entity_poly.entity_id
_entity_poly.type
_entity_poly.pdbx_seq_one_letter_code
_entity_poly.pdbx_strand_id
1 'polypeptide(L)'
;MDVNIKFTKEDRDEDGFLPFLNTRVRFCNGKPEIRWYRKPSSKNIMLHSRSAHPTYMKVNVVRNLRGTSERIAANDRESDETIQRILSESGYKNGSMNTWRPHSAPDGIALVLPYLNEHISKQVKIIVKRFGLTVRLIFRPPPTLREILTSSRIYESGCDAENCQFCGNHKICHLRGTVYMITCTKCGQRYIGETGRPLRERLNEHRRAFVSPQSYPTNSIFKHRTAMHTREFLPLLEVTVFHRHLEHPVERKIMEAREIKRHHPEVNSRDELAEALSLIA
;
A
#
# COMPACT_ATOMS: atom_id res chain seq x y z
N MET A 1 -12.00 36.13 8.23
CA MET A 1 -11.30 35.05 8.97
C MET A 1 -12.35 34.02 9.34
N ASP A 2 -12.12 32.74 9.05
CA ASP A 2 -13.04 31.65 9.38
C ASP A 2 -13.13 31.50 10.91
N VAL A 3 -14.35 31.56 11.45
CA VAL A 3 -14.66 31.54 12.89
C VAL A 3 -14.31 30.20 13.56
N ASN A 4 -14.02 29.17 12.76
CA ASN A 4 -13.64 27.84 13.23
C ASN A 4 -12.12 27.64 13.31
N ILE A 5 -11.30 28.58 12.84
CA ILE A 5 -9.84 28.49 12.94
C ILE A 5 -9.42 28.95 14.34
N LYS A 6 -9.00 27.99 15.17
CA LYS A 6 -8.40 28.24 16.48
C LYS A 6 -6.89 28.10 16.37
N PHE A 7 -6.16 29.18 16.67
CA PHE A 7 -4.72 29.11 16.83
C PHE A 7 -4.39 28.50 18.19
N THR A 8 -3.34 27.67 18.22
CA THR A 8 -2.78 27.14 19.45
C THR A 8 -1.38 27.69 19.62
N LYS A 9 -1.00 27.94 20.86
CA LYS A 9 0.35 28.37 21.24
C LYS A 9 0.89 27.34 22.23
N GLU A 10 2.15 26.96 22.07
CA GLU A 10 2.86 26.21 23.09
C GLU A 10 3.46 27.23 24.07
N ASP A 11 3.13 27.11 25.36
CA ASP A 11 3.66 27.94 26.43
C ASP A 11 4.66 27.15 27.28
N ARG A 12 5.47 27.85 28.07
CA ARG A 12 6.41 27.22 29.00
C ARG A 12 5.65 26.48 30.10
N ASP A 13 6.15 25.31 30.49
CA ASP A 13 5.65 24.57 31.65
C ASP A 13 6.07 25.22 32.98
N GLU A 14 5.62 24.64 34.10
CA GLU A 14 5.93 25.11 35.46
C GLU A 14 7.44 25.13 35.75
N ASP A 15 8.20 24.27 35.08
CA ASP A 15 9.67 24.19 35.17
C ASP A 15 10.39 25.15 34.20
N GLY A 16 9.63 25.92 33.40
CA GLY A 16 10.15 26.91 32.45
C GLY A 16 10.62 26.32 31.11
N PHE A 17 10.30 25.06 30.81
CA PHE A 17 10.60 24.42 29.53
C PHE A 17 9.51 24.67 28.50
N LEU A 18 9.90 24.93 27.26
CA LEU A 18 9.01 25.03 26.11
C LEU A 18 9.07 23.72 25.31
N PRO A 19 7.95 23.03 25.07
CA PRO A 19 7.95 21.88 24.17
C PRO A 19 8.26 22.32 22.73
N PHE A 20 8.99 21.48 22.01
CA PHE A 20 9.28 21.63 20.59
C PHE A 20 9.58 20.25 19.98
N LEU A 21 8.69 19.77 19.10
CA LEU A 21 8.76 18.42 18.52
C LEU A 21 8.87 17.32 19.61
N ASN A 22 9.96 16.56 19.60
CA ASN A 22 10.27 15.50 20.55
C ASN A 22 11.25 15.97 21.65
N THR A 23 11.34 17.28 21.86
CA THR A 23 12.22 17.92 22.82
C THR A 23 11.45 18.93 23.66
N ARG A 24 11.96 19.24 24.85
CA ARG A 24 11.58 20.44 25.57
C ARG A 24 12.84 21.21 25.92
N VAL A 25 12.79 22.52 25.76
CA VAL A 25 13.98 23.38 25.82
C VAL A 25 13.76 24.49 26.83
N ARG A 26 14.75 24.70 27.68
CA ARG A 26 14.84 25.83 28.61
C ARG A 26 16.17 26.54 28.40
N PHE A 27 16.22 27.86 28.55
CA PHE A 27 17.48 28.60 28.49
C PHE A 27 17.87 29.04 29.89
N CYS A 28 19.03 28.58 30.36
CA CYS A 28 19.61 28.95 31.65
C CYS A 28 20.95 29.64 31.38
N ASN A 29 21.08 30.91 31.78
CA ASN A 29 22.32 31.71 31.60
C ASN A 29 22.87 31.67 30.17
N GLY A 30 21.99 31.79 29.16
CA GLY A 30 22.35 31.76 27.75
C GLY A 30 22.68 30.36 27.18
N LYS A 31 22.63 29.30 28.01
CA LYS A 31 22.83 27.91 27.56
C LYS A 31 21.49 27.17 27.45
N PRO A 32 21.25 26.43 26.35
CA PRO A 32 20.07 25.59 26.23
C PRO A 32 20.22 24.34 27.09
N GLU A 33 19.21 24.07 27.91
CA GLU A 33 18.94 22.79 28.53
C GLU A 33 17.86 22.08 27.70
N ILE A 34 18.20 20.92 27.16
CA ILE A 34 17.35 20.15 26.26
C ILE A 34 17.04 18.82 26.93
N ARG A 35 15.76 18.45 26.97
CA ARG A 35 15.29 17.14 27.44
C ARG A 35 14.47 16.45 26.36
N TRP A 36 14.48 15.12 26.34
CA TRP A 36 13.55 14.38 25.49
C TRP A 36 12.13 14.61 25.99
N TYR A 37 11.21 14.83 25.06
CA TYR A 37 9.83 15.13 25.37
C TYR A 37 8.91 14.36 24.43
N ARG A 38 7.79 13.90 24.99
CA ARG A 38 6.72 13.28 24.24
C ARG A 38 5.46 14.11 24.39
N LYS A 39 4.88 14.51 23.25
CA LYS A 39 3.60 15.23 23.24
C LYS A 39 2.49 14.37 23.85
N PRO A 40 1.60 14.92 24.68
CA PRO A 40 0.48 14.19 25.29
C PRO A 40 -0.46 13.52 24.27
N SER A 41 -0.59 14.12 23.08
CA SER A 41 -1.39 13.58 21.97
C SER A 41 -0.78 12.35 21.30
N SER A 42 0.51 12.09 21.50
CA SER A 42 1.17 10.90 20.98
C SER A 42 0.66 9.68 21.75
N LYS A 43 -0.24 8.90 21.15
CA LYS A 43 -0.59 7.56 21.67
C LYS A 43 0.68 6.71 21.57
N ASN A 44 1.02 5.94 22.60
CA ASN A 44 2.19 5.04 22.64
C ASN A 44 2.10 3.94 21.57
N ILE A 45 2.13 4.29 20.28
CA ILE A 45 2.05 3.35 19.15
C ILE A 45 3.46 2.83 18.93
N MET A 46 3.95 2.10 19.93
CA MET A 46 5.15 1.30 19.83
C MET A 46 4.75 -0.13 19.50
N LEU A 47 5.59 -0.82 18.74
CA LEU A 47 5.40 -2.24 18.48
C LEU A 47 5.42 -3.01 19.81
N HIS A 48 4.30 -3.63 20.19
CA HIS A 48 4.19 -4.40 21.43
C HIS A 48 5.08 -5.66 21.40
N SER A 49 5.65 -6.07 22.54
CA SER A 49 6.61 -7.19 22.62
C SER A 49 6.03 -8.55 22.16
N ARG A 50 4.72 -8.74 22.36
CA ARG A 50 3.93 -9.91 21.94
C ARG A 50 3.47 -9.88 20.47
N SER A 51 3.80 -8.83 19.72
CA SER A 51 3.43 -8.75 18.31
C SER A 51 4.03 -9.89 17.49
N ALA A 52 3.31 -10.29 16.43
CA ALA A 52 3.75 -11.29 15.46
C ALA A 52 4.81 -10.71 14.49
N HIS A 53 5.90 -10.22 15.06
CA HIS A 53 7.05 -9.68 14.34
C HIS A 53 8.32 -10.43 14.76
N PRO A 54 9.32 -10.52 13.86
CA PRO A 54 10.64 -11.04 14.21
C PRO A 54 11.22 -10.36 15.44
N THR A 55 11.93 -11.12 16.27
CA THR A 55 12.48 -10.60 17.54
C THR A 55 13.45 -9.45 17.30
N TYR A 56 14.25 -9.52 16.24
CA TYR A 56 15.19 -8.45 15.89
C TYR A 56 14.51 -7.11 15.61
N MET A 57 13.31 -7.09 15.03
CA MET A 57 12.55 -5.86 14.76
C MET A 57 12.10 -5.22 16.07
N LYS A 58 11.54 -6.03 16.98
CA LYS A 58 11.09 -5.60 18.30
C LYS A 58 12.24 -4.99 19.11
N VAL A 59 13.41 -5.63 19.07
CA VAL A 59 14.61 -5.08 19.72
C VAL A 59 15.10 -3.82 19.06
N ASN A 60 15.03 -3.73 17.73
CA ASN A 60 15.46 -2.52 17.02
C ASN A 60 14.57 -1.31 17.34
N VAL A 61 13.27 -1.52 17.56
CA VAL A 61 12.37 -0.46 18.06
C VAL A 61 12.85 0.09 19.40
N VAL A 62 13.18 -0.79 20.35
CA VAL A 62 13.73 -0.38 21.67
C VAL A 62 15.06 0.35 21.53
N ARG A 63 16.00 -0.19 20.74
CA ARG A 63 17.31 0.43 20.50
C ARG A 63 17.17 1.82 19.88
N ASN A 64 16.28 1.97 18.90
CA ASN A 64 16.04 3.24 18.22
C ASN A 64 15.41 4.28 19.16
N LEU A 65 14.48 3.87 20.02
CA LEU A 65 13.88 4.76 21.01
C LEU A 65 14.94 5.32 21.96
N ARG A 66 15.71 4.44 22.59
CA ARG A 66 16.78 4.83 23.52
C ARG A 66 17.86 5.68 22.84
N GLY A 67 18.36 5.25 21.68
CA GLY A 67 19.38 6.00 20.94
C GLY A 67 18.88 7.32 20.36
N THR A 68 17.57 7.52 20.20
CA THR A 68 17.00 8.83 19.83
C THR A 68 16.97 9.76 21.03
N SER A 69 16.63 9.25 22.22
CA SER A 69 16.69 10.03 23.47
C SER A 69 18.11 10.44 23.80
N GLU A 70 19.07 9.51 23.78
CA GLU A 70 20.49 9.79 24.09
C GLU A 70 21.09 10.85 23.17
N ARG A 71 20.68 10.89 21.89
CA ARG A 71 21.11 11.93 20.94
C ARG A 71 20.49 13.31 21.19
N ILE A 72 19.31 13.36 21.82
CA ILE A 72 18.59 14.59 22.13
C ILE A 72 19.08 15.19 23.45
N ALA A 73 19.17 14.35 24.48
CA ALA A 73 19.51 14.75 25.84
C ALA A 73 20.41 13.68 26.46
N ALA A 74 21.72 13.95 26.47
CA ALA A 74 22.67 13.04 27.09
C ALA A 74 22.54 13.08 28.63
N ASN A 75 22.47 11.92 29.27
CA ASN A 75 22.43 11.74 30.72
C ASN A 75 21.21 12.36 31.44
N ASP A 76 20.06 12.46 30.77
CA ASP A 76 18.80 12.90 31.38
C ASP A 76 18.03 11.74 32.05
N ARG A 77 18.17 11.64 33.38
CA ARG A 77 17.53 10.58 34.19
C ARG A 77 16.00 10.54 34.04
N GLU A 78 15.37 11.71 33.88
CA GLU A 78 13.91 11.79 33.77
C GLU A 78 13.40 11.22 32.43
N SER A 79 14.18 11.45 31.36
CA SER A 79 13.95 10.83 30.06
C SER A 79 14.12 9.32 30.13
N ASP A 80 15.13 8.83 30.85
CA ASP A 80 15.37 7.39 31.03
C ASP A 80 14.21 6.71 31.77
N GLU A 81 13.71 7.29 32.87
CA GLU A 81 12.55 6.79 33.61
C GLU A 81 11.29 6.74 32.74
N THR A 82 11.07 7.80 31.95
CA THR A 82 9.92 7.86 31.04
C THR A 82 10.00 6.79 29.96
N ILE A 83 11.18 6.57 29.38
CA ILE A 83 11.41 5.51 28.38
C ILE A 83 11.20 4.13 29.00
N GLN A 84 11.72 3.89 30.20
CA GLN A 84 11.51 2.63 30.91
C GLN A 84 10.03 2.33 31.13
N ARG A 85 9.24 3.35 31.53
CA ARG A 85 7.79 3.23 31.64
C ARG A 85 7.15 2.87 30.30
N ILE A 86 7.46 3.57 29.21
CA ILE A 86 6.91 3.28 27.86
C ILE A 86 7.24 1.85 27.42
N LEU A 87 8.48 1.40 27.64
CA LEU A 87 8.93 0.05 27.32
C LEU A 87 8.15 -1.00 28.13
N SER A 88 7.95 -0.76 29.43
CA SER A 88 7.20 -1.64 30.32
C SER A 88 5.72 -1.76 29.93
N GLU A 89 5.06 -0.63 29.63
CA GLU A 89 3.67 -0.57 29.14
C GLU A 89 3.51 -1.33 27.82
N SER A 90 4.55 -1.33 27.00
CA SER A 90 4.59 -2.06 25.72
C SER A 90 5.03 -3.53 25.85
N GLY A 91 5.16 -4.02 27.08
CA GLY A 91 5.47 -5.40 27.42
C GLY A 91 6.94 -5.80 27.28
N TYR A 92 7.87 -4.84 27.17
CA TYR A 92 9.30 -5.12 27.15
C TYR A 92 9.82 -5.24 28.58
N LYS A 93 10.55 -6.32 28.87
CA LYS A 93 11.19 -6.56 30.16
C LYS A 93 12.66 -6.11 30.10
N ASN A 94 13.19 -5.62 31.22
CA ASN A 94 14.60 -5.29 31.32
C ASN A 94 15.47 -6.55 31.19
N GLY A 95 16.32 -6.57 30.17
CA GLY A 95 17.23 -7.67 29.88
C GLY A 95 18.09 -7.40 28.65
N SER A 96 19.27 -8.04 28.59
CA SER A 96 20.11 -8.02 27.40
C SER A 96 19.41 -8.77 26.27
N MET A 97 18.84 -8.03 25.31
CA MET A 97 18.19 -8.61 24.16
C MET A 97 19.22 -8.90 23.06
N ASN A 98 20.05 -9.92 23.29
CA ASN A 98 20.87 -10.49 22.22
C ASN A 98 19.93 -11.00 21.13
N THR A 99 19.97 -10.33 19.99
CA THR A 99 19.13 -10.64 18.85
C THR A 99 19.98 -10.81 17.62
N TRP A 100 19.70 -11.91 16.95
CA TRP A 100 20.26 -12.20 15.65
C TRP A 100 19.62 -11.28 14.59
N ARG A 101 20.37 -10.91 13.53
CA ARG A 101 19.88 -10.07 12.42
C ARG A 101 19.72 -10.90 11.14
N PRO A 102 18.71 -10.66 10.28
CA PRO A 102 18.58 -11.27 8.96
C PRO A 102 19.88 -11.26 8.15
N HIS A 103 20.05 -12.27 7.29
CA HIS A 103 21.14 -12.19 6.32
C HIS A 103 20.84 -11.04 5.36
N SER A 104 21.83 -10.17 5.18
CA SER A 104 21.77 -9.04 4.28
C SER A 104 23.00 -9.07 3.41
N ALA A 105 22.81 -9.22 2.11
CA ALA A 105 23.81 -8.98 1.09
C ALA A 105 23.59 -7.54 0.57
N PRO A 106 24.60 -6.65 0.56
CA PRO A 106 24.46 -5.26 0.13
C PRO A 106 23.83 -5.12 -1.27
N ASP A 107 24.24 -5.97 -2.21
CA ASP A 107 23.74 -6.02 -3.59
C ASP A 107 22.73 -7.15 -3.83
N GLY A 108 22.21 -7.74 -2.75
CA GLY A 108 21.32 -8.89 -2.85
C GLY A 108 19.89 -8.53 -3.22
N ILE A 109 19.25 -9.38 -4.02
CA ILE A 109 17.83 -9.24 -4.36
C ILE A 109 16.98 -9.43 -3.09
N ALA A 110 15.98 -8.57 -2.88
CA ALA A 110 15.09 -8.67 -1.74
C ALA A 110 14.16 -9.89 -1.86
N LEU A 111 14.33 -10.86 -0.97
CA LEU A 111 13.43 -12.00 -0.83
C LEU A 111 12.48 -11.76 0.33
N VAL A 112 11.23 -11.41 0.00
CA VAL A 112 10.18 -11.13 1.00
C VAL A 112 9.41 -12.40 1.31
N LEU A 113 9.43 -12.82 2.57
CA LEU A 113 8.78 -14.03 3.06
C LEU A 113 7.79 -13.69 4.17
N PRO A 114 6.67 -14.42 4.31
CA PRO A 114 5.78 -14.25 5.45
C PRO A 114 6.51 -14.63 6.75
N TYR A 115 6.34 -13.81 7.78
CA TYR A 115 6.81 -14.13 9.11
C TYR A 115 5.83 -15.10 9.77
N LEU A 116 6.28 -16.33 10.00
CA LEU A 116 5.53 -17.34 10.74
C LEU A 116 5.95 -17.34 12.21
N ASN A 117 7.23 -17.59 12.46
CA ASN A 117 7.83 -17.56 13.79
C ASN A 117 9.36 -17.43 13.69
N GLU A 118 9.99 -17.21 14.85
CA GLU A 118 11.44 -17.05 14.98
C GLU A 118 12.22 -18.32 14.56
N HIS A 119 11.70 -19.52 14.83
CA HIS A 119 12.37 -20.77 14.49
C HIS A 119 12.52 -20.93 12.97
N ILE A 120 11.43 -20.80 12.22
CA ILE A 120 11.43 -20.88 10.76
C ILE A 120 12.31 -19.77 10.15
N SER A 121 12.20 -18.55 10.67
CA SER A 121 13.00 -17.41 10.17
C SER A 121 14.51 -17.66 10.32
N LYS A 122 14.93 -18.25 11.44
CA LYS A 122 16.32 -18.66 11.67
C LYS A 122 16.76 -19.78 10.74
N GLN A 123 15.93 -20.81 10.53
CA GLN A 123 16.24 -21.91 9.61
C GLN A 123 16.47 -21.40 8.17
N VAL A 124 15.56 -20.55 7.67
CA VAL A 124 15.71 -19.94 6.34
C VAL A 124 17.03 -19.18 6.23
N LYS A 125 17.40 -18.41 7.25
CA LYS A 125 18.69 -17.70 7.22
C LYS A 125 19.88 -18.65 7.25
N ILE A 126 19.83 -19.74 8.03
CA ILE A 126 20.90 -20.74 8.04
C ILE A 126 21.09 -21.30 6.63
N ILE A 127 20.01 -21.60 5.92
CA ILE A 127 20.03 -22.08 4.53
C ILE A 127 20.66 -21.03 3.62
N VAL A 128 20.14 -19.80 3.61
CA VAL A 128 20.67 -18.70 2.77
C VAL A 128 22.17 -18.50 3.01
N LYS A 129 22.61 -18.51 4.27
CA LYS A 129 24.03 -18.36 4.62
C LYS A 129 24.86 -19.56 4.18
N ARG A 130 24.36 -20.78 4.36
CA ARG A 130 25.05 -22.03 4.00
C ARG A 130 25.32 -22.12 2.51
N PHE A 131 24.34 -21.71 1.70
CA PHE A 131 24.44 -21.76 0.23
C PHE A 131 25.00 -20.47 -0.38
N GLY A 132 25.40 -19.49 0.43
CA GLY A 132 26.01 -18.24 -0.06
C GLY A 132 25.11 -17.42 -0.98
N LEU A 133 23.78 -17.52 -0.83
CA LEU A 133 22.84 -16.85 -1.73
C LEU A 133 22.91 -15.32 -1.53
N THR A 134 23.07 -14.58 -2.62
CA THR A 134 23.08 -13.10 -2.64
C THR A 134 21.66 -12.54 -2.55
N VAL A 135 20.96 -12.82 -1.44
CA VAL A 135 19.59 -12.36 -1.19
C VAL A 135 19.48 -11.62 0.13
N ARG A 136 18.67 -10.56 0.15
CA ARG A 136 18.30 -9.84 1.36
C ARG A 136 16.98 -10.39 1.89
N LEU A 137 17.04 -11.11 3.00
CA LEU A 137 15.85 -11.69 3.63
C LEU A 137 15.02 -10.62 4.34
N ILE A 138 13.75 -10.50 3.96
CA ILE A 138 12.77 -9.61 4.58
C ILE A 138 11.57 -10.45 5.06
N PHE A 139 11.32 -10.49 6.35
CA PHE A 139 10.18 -11.21 6.92
C PHE A 139 9.01 -10.24 7.15
N ARG A 140 7.91 -10.45 6.43
CA ARG A 140 6.69 -9.62 6.48
C ARG A 140 5.71 -10.18 7.53
N PRO A 141 5.36 -9.41 8.57
CA PRO A 141 4.31 -9.77 9.53
C PRO A 141 2.95 -10.06 8.86
N PRO A 142 2.06 -10.84 9.49
CA PRO A 142 0.69 -11.01 9.01
C PRO A 142 -0.08 -9.68 9.02
N PRO A 143 -1.13 -9.54 8.18
CA PRO A 143 -1.93 -8.33 8.12
C PRO A 143 -2.58 -8.03 9.47
N THR A 144 -2.74 -6.74 9.77
CA THR A 144 -3.35 -6.31 11.04
C THR A 144 -4.86 -6.59 11.07
N LEU A 145 -5.46 -6.71 12.26
CA LEU A 145 -6.91 -6.77 12.39
C LEU A 145 -7.59 -5.58 11.72
N ARG A 146 -6.97 -4.39 11.75
CA ARG A 146 -7.47 -3.22 11.02
C ARG A 146 -7.50 -3.49 9.52
N GLU A 147 -6.41 -3.97 8.92
CA GLU A 147 -6.39 -4.30 7.49
C GLU A 147 -7.44 -5.36 7.12
N ILE A 148 -7.63 -6.36 7.98
CA ILE A 148 -8.62 -7.43 7.77
C ILE A 148 -10.05 -6.88 7.91
N LEU A 149 -10.34 -6.12 8.96
CA LEU A 149 -11.70 -5.72 9.35
C LEU A 149 -12.16 -4.39 8.75
N THR A 150 -11.24 -3.46 8.46
CA THR A 150 -11.55 -2.20 7.75
C THR A 150 -11.40 -2.33 6.24
N SER A 151 -11.27 -3.57 5.76
CA SER A 151 -11.34 -3.85 4.34
C SER A 151 -12.67 -3.32 3.81
N SER A 152 -12.64 -2.24 3.03
CA SER A 152 -13.82 -1.56 2.45
C SER A 152 -14.60 -2.44 1.44
N ARG A 153 -14.27 -3.73 1.40
CA ARG A 153 -14.67 -4.72 0.40
C ARG A 153 -16.11 -5.20 0.53
N ILE A 154 -16.82 -4.86 1.63
CA ILE A 154 -18.21 -5.28 1.88
C ILE A 154 -19.19 -4.63 0.87
N TYR A 155 -18.82 -3.51 0.23
CA TYR A 155 -19.70 -2.77 -0.69
C TYR A 155 -19.32 -2.88 -2.19
N GLU A 156 -18.35 -3.74 -2.56
CA GLU A 156 -17.83 -3.79 -3.93
C GLU A 156 -18.51 -4.83 -4.84
N SER A 157 -19.22 -5.82 -4.28
CA SER A 157 -19.98 -6.83 -5.03
C SER A 157 -21.45 -6.44 -5.19
N GLY A 158 -21.68 -5.18 -5.57
CA GLY A 158 -23.01 -4.60 -5.75
C GLY A 158 -23.26 -4.10 -7.17
N CYS A 159 -24.52 -3.87 -7.48
CA CYS A 159 -24.93 -3.08 -8.63
C CYS A 159 -26.29 -2.47 -8.32
N ASP A 160 -26.35 -1.14 -8.25
CA ASP A 160 -27.59 -0.42 -7.89
C ASP A 160 -28.56 -0.24 -9.08
N ALA A 161 -28.25 -0.84 -10.24
CA ALA A 161 -29.07 -0.70 -11.44
C ALA A 161 -29.98 -1.94 -11.62
N GLU A 162 -31.30 -1.71 -11.67
CA GLU A 162 -32.32 -2.77 -11.80
C GLU A 162 -32.18 -3.58 -13.09
N ASN A 163 -31.72 -2.96 -14.19
CA ASN A 163 -31.48 -3.61 -15.48
C ASN A 163 -30.08 -3.27 -16.01
N CYS A 164 -29.05 -3.65 -15.26
CA CYS A 164 -27.69 -3.34 -15.65
C CYS A 164 -27.26 -4.08 -16.91
N GLN A 165 -26.83 -3.33 -17.93
CA GLN A 165 -26.41 -3.88 -19.23
C GLN A 165 -25.01 -4.50 -19.24
N PHE A 166 -24.25 -4.34 -18.15
CA PHE A 166 -22.90 -4.91 -18.02
C PHE A 166 -22.86 -6.11 -17.08
N CYS A 167 -23.69 -6.07 -16.04
CA CYS A 167 -23.71 -7.08 -15.01
C CYS A 167 -24.65 -8.21 -15.47
N GLY A 168 -24.09 -9.35 -15.89
CA GLY A 168 -24.84 -10.60 -16.12
C GLY A 168 -25.13 -11.31 -14.79
N ASN A 169 -24.79 -12.61 -14.71
CA ASN A 169 -24.94 -13.40 -13.48
C ASN A 169 -24.05 -12.92 -12.32
N HIS A 170 -23.00 -12.15 -12.63
CA HIS A 170 -22.07 -11.61 -11.65
C HIS A 170 -22.16 -10.08 -11.59
N LYS A 171 -22.26 -9.53 -10.38
CA LYS A 171 -22.31 -8.08 -10.14
C LYS A 171 -20.90 -7.49 -10.22
N ILE A 172 -20.43 -7.22 -11.43
CA ILE A 172 -19.08 -6.70 -11.72
C ILE A 172 -18.94 -5.17 -11.61
N CYS A 173 -20.06 -4.45 -11.54
CA CYS A 173 -20.13 -3.03 -11.83
C CYS A 173 -19.41 -2.15 -10.79
N HIS A 174 -19.44 -2.54 -9.52
CA HIS A 174 -18.76 -1.83 -8.43
C HIS A 174 -17.35 -2.36 -8.14
N LEU A 175 -16.88 -3.38 -8.88
CA LEU A 175 -15.53 -3.90 -8.70
C LEU A 175 -14.50 -2.84 -9.08
N ARG A 176 -13.52 -2.63 -8.20
CA ARG A 176 -12.40 -1.70 -8.38
C ARG A 176 -11.09 -2.46 -8.56
N GLY A 177 -10.09 -1.78 -9.12
CA GLY A 177 -8.77 -2.36 -9.35
C GLY A 177 -8.81 -3.58 -10.27
N THR A 178 -9.65 -3.54 -11.31
CA THR A 178 -9.92 -4.69 -12.18
C THR A 178 -9.02 -4.68 -13.41
N VAL A 179 -8.60 -5.87 -13.84
CA VAL A 179 -8.16 -6.14 -15.22
C VAL A 179 -9.30 -6.89 -15.89
N TYR A 180 -9.79 -6.38 -17.00
CA TYR A 180 -10.99 -6.87 -17.66
C TYR A 180 -10.76 -7.05 -19.17
N MET A 181 -11.56 -7.93 -19.77
CA MET A 181 -11.65 -8.13 -21.20
C MET A 181 -13.04 -7.74 -21.67
N ILE A 182 -13.09 -7.05 -22.80
CA ILE A 182 -14.30 -6.78 -23.55
C ILE A 182 -14.23 -7.61 -24.83
N THR A 183 -15.21 -8.47 -25.04
CA THR A 183 -15.37 -9.26 -26.26
C THR A 183 -16.47 -8.65 -27.12
N CYS A 184 -16.14 -8.38 -28.39
CA CYS A 184 -17.14 -7.97 -29.35
C CYS A 184 -18.04 -9.16 -29.70
N THR A 185 -19.31 -9.09 -29.35
CA THR A 185 -20.30 -10.16 -29.61
C THR A 185 -20.56 -10.43 -31.10
N LYS A 186 -20.10 -9.55 -31.99
CA LYS A 186 -20.30 -9.66 -33.44
C LYS A 186 -19.16 -10.35 -34.17
N CYS A 187 -17.92 -9.97 -33.88
CA CYS A 187 -16.73 -10.49 -34.58
C CYS A 187 -15.77 -11.26 -33.67
N GLY A 188 -16.06 -11.36 -32.36
CA GLY A 188 -15.23 -12.06 -31.39
C GLY A 188 -13.91 -11.37 -31.04
N GLN A 189 -13.60 -10.21 -31.63
CA GLN A 189 -12.39 -9.46 -31.34
C GLN A 189 -12.41 -8.94 -29.90
N ARG A 190 -11.23 -8.92 -29.28
CA ARG A 190 -11.06 -8.70 -27.85
C ARG A 190 -10.29 -7.41 -27.59
N TYR A 191 -10.69 -6.72 -26.53
CA TYR A 191 -9.98 -5.61 -25.90
C TYR A 191 -9.65 -6.00 -24.46
N ILE A 192 -8.44 -5.72 -24.00
CA ILE A 192 -8.04 -5.91 -22.61
C ILE A 192 -7.62 -4.55 -22.03
N GLY A 193 -8.09 -4.25 -20.82
CA GLY A 193 -7.73 -3.02 -20.13
C GLY A 193 -7.80 -3.15 -18.61
N GLU A 194 -7.24 -2.16 -17.91
CA GLU A 194 -7.35 -2.02 -16.46
C GLU A 194 -8.15 -0.79 -16.00
N THR A 195 -8.68 -0.86 -14.78
CA THR A 195 -9.18 0.32 -14.08
C THR A 195 -9.01 0.22 -12.56
N GLY A 196 -8.48 1.29 -11.95
CA GLY A 196 -8.51 1.50 -10.50
C GLY A 196 -9.88 1.97 -9.96
N ARG A 197 -10.70 2.58 -10.82
CA ARG A 197 -12.08 3.05 -10.51
C ARG A 197 -13.10 1.91 -10.68
N PRO A 198 -14.34 2.07 -10.17
CA PRO A 198 -15.40 1.10 -10.41
C PRO A 198 -15.53 0.76 -11.91
N LEU A 199 -15.58 -0.53 -12.24
CA LEU A 199 -15.58 -1.00 -13.62
C LEU A 199 -16.69 -0.35 -14.47
N ARG A 200 -17.87 -0.12 -13.89
CA ARG A 200 -18.98 0.58 -14.56
C ARG A 200 -18.60 1.95 -15.09
N GLU A 201 -17.80 2.74 -14.37
CA GLU A 201 -17.38 4.06 -14.84
C GLU A 201 -16.54 3.95 -16.11
N ARG A 202 -15.60 3.00 -16.13
CA ARG A 202 -14.74 2.72 -17.27
C ARG A 202 -15.53 2.20 -18.47
N LEU A 203 -16.47 1.28 -18.25
CA LEU A 203 -17.36 0.79 -19.30
C LEU A 203 -18.26 1.91 -19.86
N ASN A 204 -18.75 2.81 -19.00
CA ASN A 204 -19.52 3.98 -19.42
C ASN A 204 -18.68 4.96 -20.25
N GLU A 205 -17.38 5.10 -19.99
CA GLU A 205 -16.48 5.89 -20.85
C GLU A 205 -16.38 5.30 -22.26
N HIS A 206 -16.18 3.98 -22.37
CA HIS A 206 -16.21 3.31 -23.68
C HIS A 206 -17.55 3.51 -24.39
N ARG A 207 -18.68 3.47 -23.67
CA ARG A 207 -20.00 3.72 -24.26
C ARG A 207 -20.20 5.16 -24.71
N ARG A 208 -19.78 6.13 -23.89
CA ARG A 208 -19.86 7.56 -24.22
C ARG A 208 -19.06 7.89 -25.48
N ALA A 209 -17.95 7.19 -25.73
CA ALA A 209 -17.18 7.34 -26.97
C ALA A 209 -18.00 7.01 -28.23
N PHE A 210 -19.04 6.17 -28.15
CA PHE A 210 -19.94 5.93 -29.29
C PHE A 210 -20.92 7.06 -29.55
N VAL A 211 -21.36 7.78 -28.50
CA VAL A 211 -22.33 8.88 -28.59
C VAL A 211 -21.64 10.19 -28.95
N SER A 212 -20.43 10.40 -28.42
CA SER A 212 -19.64 11.62 -28.63
C SER A 212 -18.21 11.30 -29.09
N PRO A 213 -18.04 10.84 -30.36
CA PRO A 213 -16.74 10.47 -30.91
C PRO A 213 -15.65 11.54 -30.81
N GLN A 214 -16.03 12.81 -30.98
CA GLN A 214 -15.12 13.95 -30.96
C GLN A 214 -14.43 14.13 -29.61
N SER A 215 -15.09 13.73 -28.52
CA SER A 215 -14.54 13.82 -27.16
C SER A 215 -13.62 12.65 -26.79
N TYR A 216 -13.62 11.56 -27.57
CA TYR A 216 -12.85 10.34 -27.29
C TYR A 216 -12.16 9.76 -28.55
N PRO A 217 -11.38 10.56 -29.30
CA PRO A 217 -10.85 10.18 -30.61
C PRO A 217 -9.87 9.00 -30.56
N THR A 218 -9.25 8.74 -29.40
CA THR A 218 -8.28 7.67 -29.20
C THR A 218 -8.88 6.37 -28.66
N ASN A 219 -10.18 6.31 -28.37
CA ASN A 219 -10.78 5.12 -27.77
C ASN A 219 -10.79 3.94 -28.75
N SER A 220 -10.05 2.89 -28.41
CA SER A 220 -9.84 1.71 -29.26
C SER A 220 -11.13 0.96 -29.58
N ILE A 221 -12.07 0.90 -28.63
CA ILE A 221 -13.38 0.25 -28.84
C ILE A 221 -14.24 1.05 -29.83
N PHE A 222 -14.21 2.37 -29.74
CA PHE A 222 -14.90 3.24 -30.70
C PHE A 222 -14.32 3.10 -32.12
N LYS A 223 -12.98 3.10 -32.25
CA LYS A 223 -12.30 2.89 -33.53
C LYS A 223 -12.65 1.54 -34.15
N HIS A 224 -12.61 0.47 -33.34
CA HIS A 224 -12.99 -0.87 -33.76
C HIS A 224 -14.43 -0.90 -34.33
N ARG A 225 -15.41 -0.34 -33.61
CA ARG A 225 -16.79 -0.25 -34.11
C ARG A 225 -16.85 0.47 -35.46
N THR A 226 -16.17 1.62 -35.59
CA THR A 226 -16.23 2.44 -36.80
C THR A 226 -15.65 1.72 -38.01
N ALA A 227 -14.57 0.97 -37.81
CA ALA A 227 -13.89 0.21 -38.86
C ALA A 227 -14.61 -1.08 -39.25
N MET A 228 -15.20 -1.80 -38.28
CA MET A 228 -15.71 -3.17 -38.49
C MET A 228 -17.24 -3.28 -38.50
N HIS A 229 -17.96 -2.30 -37.92
CA HIS A 229 -19.40 -2.38 -37.63
C HIS A 229 -20.16 -1.07 -37.91
N THR A 230 -19.81 -0.35 -38.97
CA THR A 230 -20.26 1.03 -39.27
C THR A 230 -21.79 1.23 -39.34
N ARG A 231 -22.54 0.19 -39.74
CA ARG A 231 -23.99 0.27 -40.00
C ARG A 231 -24.87 -0.42 -38.95
N GLU A 232 -24.28 -0.92 -37.87
CA GLU A 232 -24.99 -1.73 -36.88
C GLU A 232 -25.35 -0.96 -35.60
N PHE A 233 -26.40 -1.45 -34.93
CA PHE A 233 -26.76 -1.03 -33.57
C PHE A 233 -25.61 -1.30 -32.61
N LEU A 234 -25.54 -0.56 -31.49
CA LEU A 234 -24.46 -0.68 -30.51
C LEU A 234 -24.24 -2.17 -30.12
N PRO A 235 -23.06 -2.75 -30.39
CA PRO A 235 -22.81 -4.14 -30.03
C PRO A 235 -22.88 -4.28 -28.52
N LEU A 236 -23.54 -5.34 -28.05
CA LEU A 236 -23.47 -5.74 -26.64
C LEU A 236 -22.01 -6.09 -26.35
N LEU A 237 -21.43 -5.43 -25.35
CA LEU A 237 -20.08 -5.69 -24.89
C LEU A 237 -20.16 -6.79 -23.84
N GLU A 238 -19.67 -7.98 -24.16
CA GLU A 238 -19.49 -9.02 -23.15
C GLU A 238 -18.23 -8.69 -22.35
N VAL A 239 -18.35 -8.61 -21.03
CA VAL A 239 -17.26 -8.20 -20.14
C VAL A 239 -16.88 -9.34 -19.21
N THR A 240 -15.61 -9.73 -19.25
CA THR A 240 -15.03 -10.73 -18.36
C THR A 240 -13.99 -10.08 -17.47
N VAL A 241 -14.05 -10.31 -16.16
CA VAL A 241 -13.02 -9.81 -15.21
C VAL A 241 -11.99 -10.91 -14.97
N PHE A 242 -10.72 -10.63 -15.22
CA PHE A 242 -9.62 -11.58 -15.02
C PHE A 242 -9.01 -11.47 -13.63
N HIS A 243 -8.58 -10.27 -13.24
CA HIS A 243 -7.79 -10.06 -12.03
C HIS A 243 -8.29 -8.86 -11.22
N ARG A 244 -8.00 -8.86 -9.92
CA ARG A 244 -8.32 -7.76 -9.00
C ARG A 244 -7.11 -7.40 -8.14
N HIS A 245 -6.57 -6.21 -8.37
CA HIS A 245 -5.44 -5.64 -7.64
C HIS A 245 -5.77 -4.19 -7.24
N LEU A 246 -6.32 -4.01 -6.04
CA LEU A 246 -6.77 -2.71 -5.52
C LEU A 246 -5.60 -1.85 -5.00
N GLU A 247 -4.74 -2.47 -4.19
CA GLU A 247 -3.73 -1.79 -3.38
C GLU A 247 -2.42 -1.52 -4.15
N HIS A 248 -2.22 -2.22 -5.27
CA HIS A 248 -0.98 -2.19 -6.04
C HIS A 248 -1.25 -1.87 -7.52
N PRO A 249 -1.26 -0.58 -7.90
CA PRO A 249 -1.44 -0.16 -9.30
C PRO A 249 -0.42 -0.77 -10.26
N VAL A 250 0.82 -0.93 -9.80
CA VAL A 250 1.91 -1.53 -10.59
C VAL A 250 1.61 -3.01 -10.88
N GLU A 251 1.22 -3.79 -9.87
CA GLU A 251 0.81 -5.19 -10.09
C GLU A 251 -0.37 -5.27 -11.05
N ARG A 252 -1.35 -4.37 -10.94
CA ARG A 252 -2.49 -4.34 -11.85
C ARG A 252 -2.06 -4.12 -13.31
N LYS A 253 -1.17 -3.17 -13.56
CA LYS A 253 -0.61 -2.92 -14.90
C LYS A 253 0.26 -4.09 -15.41
N ILE A 254 1.03 -4.74 -14.54
CA ILE A 254 1.79 -5.96 -14.90
C ILE A 254 0.82 -7.09 -15.31
N MET A 255 -0.30 -7.24 -14.60
CA MET A 255 -1.29 -8.26 -14.90
C MET A 255 -2.05 -7.98 -16.19
N GLU A 256 -2.38 -6.71 -16.47
CA GLU A 256 -2.88 -6.27 -17.78
C GLU A 256 -1.91 -6.65 -18.90
N ALA A 257 -0.63 -6.28 -18.77
CA ALA A 257 0.41 -6.63 -19.74
C ALA A 257 0.52 -8.14 -19.96
N ARG A 258 0.40 -8.93 -18.89
CA ARG A 258 0.46 -10.39 -18.96
C ARG A 258 -0.74 -10.98 -19.71
N GLU A 259 -1.95 -10.47 -19.47
CA GLU A 259 -3.14 -10.92 -20.21
C GLU A 259 -3.14 -10.44 -21.67
N ILE A 260 -2.63 -9.24 -21.95
CA ILE A 260 -2.39 -8.78 -23.33
C ILE A 260 -1.43 -9.72 -24.07
N LYS A 261 -0.29 -10.06 -23.44
CA LYS A 261 0.69 -10.99 -24.01
C LYS A 261 0.11 -12.39 -24.21
N ARG A 262 -0.80 -12.82 -23.34
CA ARG A 262 -1.43 -14.16 -23.40
C ARG A 262 -2.50 -14.26 -24.48
N HIS A 263 -3.35 -13.25 -24.61
CA HIS A 263 -4.56 -13.31 -25.42
C HIS A 263 -4.42 -12.63 -26.79
N HIS A 264 -3.39 -11.81 -26.98
CA HIS A 264 -3.13 -11.05 -28.21
C HIS A 264 -4.38 -10.30 -28.72
N PRO A 265 -4.94 -9.37 -27.92
CA PRO A 265 -6.20 -8.71 -28.25
C PRO A 265 -6.10 -7.87 -29.52
N GLU A 266 -7.10 -8.00 -30.39
CA GLU A 266 -7.12 -7.39 -31.73
C GLU A 266 -7.58 -5.92 -31.71
N VAL A 267 -8.31 -5.52 -30.65
CA VAL A 267 -8.89 -4.18 -30.54
C VAL A 267 -7.92 -3.17 -29.93
N ASN A 268 -7.02 -3.61 -29.04
CA ASN A 268 -6.04 -2.73 -28.41
C ASN A 268 -5.17 -2.03 -29.47
N SER A 269 -4.93 -0.74 -29.28
CA SER A 269 -4.07 0.04 -30.17
C SER A 269 -2.59 -0.34 -30.03
N ARG A 270 -1.79 -0.06 -31.05
CA ARG A 270 -0.34 -0.31 -31.04
C ARG A 270 0.35 0.35 -29.84
N ASP A 271 -0.08 1.56 -29.48
CA ASP A 271 0.49 2.31 -28.36
C ASP A 271 0.10 1.68 -27.01
N GLU A 272 -1.16 1.25 -26.83
CA GLU A 272 -1.61 0.52 -25.64
C GLU A 272 -0.84 -0.80 -25.46
N LEU A 273 -0.63 -1.54 -26.56
CA LEU A 273 0.14 -2.78 -26.54
C LEU A 273 1.61 -2.52 -26.18
N ALA A 274 2.23 -1.48 -26.77
CA ALA A 274 3.62 -1.14 -26.50
C ALA A 274 3.84 -0.68 -25.05
N GLU A 275 2.95 0.17 -24.51
CA GLU A 275 3.01 0.62 -23.12
C GLU A 275 2.89 -0.58 -22.17
N ALA A 276 1.88 -1.44 -22.37
CA ALA A 276 1.67 -2.58 -21.48
C ALA A 276 2.85 -3.56 -21.55
N LEU A 277 3.31 -3.94 -22.75
CA LEU A 277 4.39 -4.92 -22.90
C LEU A 277 5.73 -4.42 -22.35
N SER A 278 5.97 -3.11 -22.29
CA SER A 278 7.18 -2.54 -21.68
C SER A 278 7.34 -2.89 -20.20
N LEU A 279 6.26 -3.25 -19.51
CA LEU A 279 6.27 -3.59 -18.08
C LEU A 279 6.68 -5.03 -17.79
N ILE A 280 6.74 -5.88 -18.81
CA ILE A 280 7.08 -7.30 -18.72
C ILE A 280 8.14 -7.72 -19.75
N ALA A 281 8.79 -6.73 -20.36
CA ALA A 281 9.89 -6.89 -21.31
C ALA A 281 11.19 -7.27 -20.60
#